data_AF-A0A1H2CWE9-F1
#
_entry.id   AF-A0A1H2CWE9-F1
#
_cell.length_a   1.000
_cell.length_b   1.000
_cell.length_c   1.000
_cell.angle_alpha   90.00
_cell.angle_beta   90.00
_cell.angle_gamma   90.00
#
_symmetry.space_group_name_H-M   'P 1'
#
loop_
_entity.id
_entity.type
_entity.pdbx_description
1 polymer ?
#
loop_
_entity_poly.entity_id
_entity_poly.type
_entity_poly.pdbx_seq_one_letter_code
_entity_poly.pdbx_strand_id
1 'polypeptide(L)'
;MTVHHAAPISVHLARDADPDGGPRMALGTVDLVESPGEAAAAWFRAGVRHVTLSSAVDLTDPDPATLAGLLLVREATSHGISVDWRLVLPGDGADWRVYSHLYPPADLRTAAPGEDFEHLAEWRRTFYIDKCTYRHGPGFVQVRDRRTGKLNLLTIDDPAYLAVLDATRDGAPMAAVDLDIARDFAAEGLVAKIADILVWLPYRLRRWPLPSMIV
;
A
#
# COMPACT_ATOMS: atom_id res chain seq x y z
N MET A 1 -4.35 -6.07 31.68
CA MET A 1 -3.97 -6.14 30.25
C MET A 1 -4.03 -4.71 29.73
N THR A 2 -2.89 -4.05 29.67
CA THR A 2 -2.81 -2.63 29.28
C THR A 2 -2.87 -2.58 27.76
N VAL A 3 -3.95 -2.03 27.21
CA VAL A 3 -4.07 -1.82 25.76
C VAL A 3 -3.14 -0.67 25.40
N HIS A 4 -1.94 -1.00 24.93
CA HIS A 4 -1.05 -0.01 24.32
C HIS A 4 -1.76 0.51 23.06
N HIS A 5 -2.34 1.71 23.16
CA HIS A 5 -2.77 2.45 21.97
C HIS A 5 -1.50 2.84 21.22
N ALA A 6 -1.34 2.37 19.99
CA ALA A 6 -0.31 2.87 19.11
C ALA A 6 -0.47 4.39 18.97
N ALA A 7 0.65 5.11 18.90
CA ALA A 7 0.61 6.55 18.67
C ALA A 7 -0.09 6.81 17.31
N PRO A 8 -0.97 7.81 17.23
CA PRO A 8 -1.66 8.12 15.98
C PRO A 8 -0.66 8.53 14.89
N ILE A 9 -0.94 8.13 13.65
CA ILE A 9 -0.13 8.54 12.50
C ILE A 9 -0.53 9.96 12.11
N SER A 10 0.38 10.91 12.29
CA SER A 10 0.20 12.28 11.79
C SER A 10 0.43 12.34 10.28
N VAL A 11 -0.49 13.00 9.57
CA VAL A 11 -0.51 13.11 8.11
C VAL A 11 -0.77 14.56 7.70
N HIS A 12 0.10 15.12 6.87
CA HIS A 12 -0.13 16.42 6.23
C HIS A 12 -0.89 16.26 4.93
N LEU A 13 -1.91 17.08 4.71
CA LEU A 13 -2.81 17.01 3.55
C LEU A 13 -2.61 18.22 2.62
N ALA A 14 -2.67 18.03 1.30
CA ALA A 14 -2.60 19.11 0.33
C ALA A 14 -3.45 18.86 -0.95
N ARG A 15 -3.90 19.94 -1.62
CA ARG A 15 -4.68 19.86 -2.87
C ARG A 15 -3.84 19.60 -4.13
N ASP A 16 -2.54 19.88 -4.10
CA ASP A 16 -1.66 19.76 -5.26
C ASP A 16 -0.47 18.86 -4.96
N ALA A 17 -0.09 18.06 -5.96
CA ALA A 17 1.05 17.14 -5.90
C ALA A 17 2.39 17.79 -6.30
N ASP A 18 2.40 19.11 -6.55
CA ASP A 18 3.39 19.84 -7.36
C ASP A 18 4.81 19.22 -7.37
N PRO A 19 5.27 18.69 -8.53
CA PRO A 19 6.60 18.11 -8.66
C PRO A 19 7.73 19.15 -8.64
N ASP A 20 7.44 20.43 -8.85
CA ASP A 20 8.44 21.49 -9.05
C ASP A 20 8.59 22.44 -7.83
N GLY A 21 7.98 22.08 -6.69
CA GLY A 21 8.21 22.76 -5.41
C GLY A 21 7.49 24.11 -5.24
N GLY A 22 6.46 24.40 -6.05
CA GLY A 22 5.55 25.51 -5.80
C GLY A 22 4.76 25.34 -4.49
N PRO A 23 4.11 26.41 -4.00
CA PRO A 23 3.37 26.37 -2.75
C PRO A 23 2.20 25.38 -2.86
N ARG A 24 2.35 24.19 -2.25
CA ARG A 24 1.24 23.25 -2.08
C ARG A 24 0.13 23.95 -1.30
N MET A 25 -1.09 23.91 -1.81
CA MET A 25 -2.25 24.36 -1.04
C MET A 25 -2.49 23.38 0.12
N ALA A 26 -1.88 23.68 1.27
CA ALA A 26 -1.99 22.90 2.48
C ALA A 26 -3.45 22.91 2.98
N LEU A 27 -3.93 21.72 3.33
CA LEU A 27 -5.26 21.47 3.90
C LEU A 27 -5.20 21.20 5.41
N GLY A 28 -3.99 21.19 5.99
CA GLY A 28 -3.74 20.99 7.40
C GLY A 28 -3.05 19.66 7.71
N THR A 29 -2.94 19.38 9.01
CA THR A 29 -2.38 18.14 9.56
C THR A 29 -3.49 17.43 10.30
N VAL A 30 -3.60 16.13 10.11
CA VAL A 30 -4.58 15.28 10.77
C VAL A 30 -3.90 14.07 11.39
N ASP A 31 -4.42 13.61 12.51
CA ASP A 31 -4.08 12.30 13.06
C ASP A 31 -5.01 11.25 12.46
N LEU A 32 -4.46 10.12 12.03
CA LEU A 32 -5.24 9.00 11.54
C LEU A 32 -5.98 8.34 12.72
N VAL A 33 -7.29 8.59 12.81
CA VAL A 33 -8.18 8.03 13.84
C VAL A 33 -9.11 6.96 13.27
N GLU A 34 -9.54 7.13 12.02
CA GLU A 34 -10.41 6.19 11.29
C GLU A 34 -9.58 5.12 10.56
N SER A 35 -10.26 4.14 9.94
CA SER A 35 -9.54 3.15 9.12
C SER A 35 -8.84 3.84 7.94
N PRO A 36 -7.65 3.36 7.52
CA PRO A 36 -6.90 3.97 6.40
C PRO A 36 -7.73 4.14 5.10
N GLY A 37 -8.63 3.19 4.82
CA GLY A 37 -9.51 3.23 3.66
C GLY A 37 -10.60 4.30 3.75
N GLU A 38 -11.21 4.48 4.93
CA GLU A 38 -12.19 5.54 5.17
C GLU A 38 -11.54 6.94 5.08
N ALA A 39 -10.37 7.09 5.70
CA ALA A 39 -9.58 8.32 5.66
C ALA A 39 -9.23 8.71 4.22
N ALA A 40 -8.62 7.80 3.46
CA ALA A 40 -8.22 8.07 2.07
C ALA A 40 -9.42 8.45 1.20
N ALA A 41 -10.56 7.77 1.37
CA ALA A 41 -11.79 8.08 0.65
C ALA A 41 -12.37 9.45 1.04
N ALA A 42 -12.35 9.81 2.33
CA ALA A 42 -12.81 11.10 2.82
C ALA A 42 -11.93 12.25 2.32
N TRP A 43 -10.62 12.12 2.43
CA TRP A 43 -9.63 13.09 1.95
C TRP A 43 -9.75 13.30 0.44
N PHE A 44 -9.88 12.22 -0.32
CA PHE A 44 -10.11 12.31 -1.75
C PHE A 44 -11.32 13.19 -2.10
N ARG A 45 -12.46 12.95 -1.42
CA ARG A 45 -13.69 13.74 -1.57
C ARG A 45 -13.52 15.20 -1.15
N ALA A 46 -12.70 15.48 -0.13
CA ALA A 46 -12.37 16.82 0.32
C ALA A 46 -11.42 17.58 -0.65
N GLY A 47 -10.88 16.90 -1.65
CA GLY A 47 -9.99 17.47 -2.67
C GLY A 47 -8.50 17.29 -2.39
N VAL A 48 -8.12 16.45 -1.43
CA VAL A 48 -6.73 16.07 -1.20
C VAL A 48 -6.19 15.33 -2.42
N ARG A 49 -4.99 15.69 -2.86
CA ARG A 49 -4.26 15.03 -3.96
C ARG A 49 -2.83 14.65 -3.58
N HIS A 50 -2.34 15.15 -2.45
CA HIS A 50 -1.06 14.79 -1.89
C HIS A 50 -1.17 14.60 -0.38
N VAL A 51 -0.49 13.60 0.14
CA VAL A 51 -0.34 13.38 1.58
C VAL A 51 1.13 13.15 1.93
N THR A 52 1.52 13.60 3.11
CA THR A 52 2.86 13.34 3.66
C THR A 52 2.73 12.64 5.00
N LEU A 53 3.32 11.46 5.14
CA LEU A 53 3.39 10.73 6.40
C LEU A 53 4.54 11.31 7.24
N SER A 54 4.24 11.75 8.46
CA SER A 54 5.27 12.33 9.34
C SER A 54 6.30 11.30 9.81
N SER A 55 5.90 10.03 9.94
CA SER A 55 6.76 8.91 10.37
C SER A 55 7.10 7.97 9.22
N ALA A 56 8.23 7.26 9.34
CA ALA A 56 8.54 6.18 8.42
C ALA A 56 7.62 4.97 8.68
N VAL A 57 7.32 4.24 7.61
CA VAL A 57 6.73 2.90 7.69
C VAL A 57 7.89 1.93 7.89
N ASP A 58 8.11 1.51 9.13
CA ASP A 58 9.23 0.65 9.50
C ASP A 58 8.79 -0.81 9.62
N LEU A 59 9.01 -1.60 8.56
CA LEU A 59 8.63 -3.02 8.56
C LEU A 59 9.56 -3.89 9.42
N THR A 60 10.60 -3.31 10.04
CA THR A 60 11.45 -3.97 11.04
C THR A 60 10.93 -3.82 12.47
N ASP A 61 10.08 -2.81 12.70
CA ASP A 61 9.37 -2.57 13.96
C ASP A 61 7.84 -2.63 13.74
N PRO A 62 7.28 -3.85 13.77
CA PRO A 62 5.90 -4.11 13.36
C PRO A 62 4.90 -3.77 14.47
N ASP A 63 4.82 -2.48 14.80
CA ASP A 63 3.76 -1.92 15.63
C ASP A 63 2.46 -1.70 14.82
N PRO A 64 1.31 -1.44 15.48
CA PRO A 64 0.06 -1.19 14.75
C PRO A 64 0.10 0.06 13.86
N ALA A 65 0.96 1.04 14.15
CA ALA A 65 1.10 2.25 13.33
C ALA A 65 1.85 1.96 12.03
N THR A 66 2.83 1.05 12.02
CA THR A 66 3.51 0.56 10.82
C THR A 66 2.50 -0.05 9.83
N LEU A 67 1.61 -0.94 10.32
CA LEU A 67 0.57 -1.53 9.48
C LEU A 67 -0.39 -0.47 8.93
N ALA A 68 -0.89 0.41 9.81
CA ALA A 68 -1.81 1.46 9.40
C ALA A 68 -1.17 2.44 8.39
N GLY A 69 0.13 2.72 8.52
CA GLY A 69 0.89 3.53 7.57
C GLY A 69 1.00 2.89 6.19
N LEU A 70 1.33 1.59 6.13
CA LEU A 70 1.37 0.84 4.86
C LEU A 70 -0.01 0.78 4.19
N LEU A 71 -1.05 0.47 4.97
CA LEU A 71 -2.44 0.46 4.48
C LEU A 71 -2.84 1.84 3.97
N LEU A 72 -2.45 2.91 4.66
CA LEU A 72 -2.73 4.28 4.22
C LEU A 72 -2.08 4.59 2.87
N VAL A 73 -0.82 4.21 2.67
CA VAL A 73 -0.12 4.35 1.38
C VAL A 73 -0.88 3.58 0.29
N ARG A 74 -1.31 2.34 0.58
CA ARG A 74 -2.09 1.50 -0.33
C ARG A 74 -3.42 2.17 -0.73
N GLU A 75 -4.19 2.63 0.25
CA GLU A 75 -5.49 3.23 0.01
C GLU A 75 -5.39 4.60 -0.68
N ALA A 76 -4.41 5.44 -0.30
CA ALA A 76 -4.14 6.70 -0.99
C ALA A 76 -3.74 6.47 -2.47
N THR A 77 -2.86 5.49 -2.72
CA THR A 77 -2.48 5.07 -4.08
C THR A 77 -3.71 4.64 -4.89
N SER A 78 -4.66 3.93 -4.26
CA SER A 78 -5.89 3.45 -4.90
C SER A 78 -6.78 4.59 -5.45
N HIS A 79 -6.70 5.77 -4.84
CA HIS A 79 -7.40 6.99 -5.23
C HIS A 79 -6.57 7.90 -6.17
N GLY A 80 -5.33 7.53 -6.46
CA GLY A 80 -4.37 8.37 -7.19
C GLY A 80 -3.94 9.60 -6.41
N ILE A 81 -3.96 9.54 -5.07
CA ILE A 81 -3.35 10.55 -4.20
C ILE A 81 -1.85 10.25 -4.15
N SER A 82 -1.01 11.24 -4.42
CA SER A 82 0.44 11.09 -4.27
C SER A 82 0.83 11.04 -2.80
N VAL A 83 1.84 10.26 -2.48
CA VAL A 83 2.25 10.01 -1.09
C VAL A 83 3.73 10.31 -0.94
N ASP A 84 4.06 11.23 -0.04
CA ASP A 84 5.41 11.41 0.46
C ASP A 84 5.55 10.61 1.75
N TRP A 85 6.38 9.58 1.72
CA TRP A 85 6.57 8.62 2.81
C TRP A 85 7.95 8.00 2.75
N ARG A 86 8.35 7.34 3.84
CA ARG A 86 9.64 6.66 3.95
C ARG A 86 9.39 5.22 4.32
N LEU A 87 10.13 4.29 3.72
CA LEU A 87 9.99 2.85 3.94
C LEU A 87 11.29 2.27 4.48
N VAL A 88 11.21 1.52 5.57
CA VAL A 88 12.30 0.67 6.05
C VAL A 88 11.89 -0.79 5.87
N LEU A 89 12.69 -1.54 5.10
CA LEU A 89 12.50 -2.97 4.84
C LEU A 89 13.41 -3.81 5.75
N PRO A 90 12.97 -5.02 6.15
CA PRO A 90 13.87 -5.99 6.78
C PRO A 90 15.00 -6.38 5.81
N GLY A 91 16.22 -6.56 6.34
CA GLY A 91 17.44 -6.68 5.51
C GLY A 91 17.71 -8.07 4.93
N ASP A 92 16.95 -9.09 5.31
CA ASP A 92 17.14 -10.47 4.87
C ASP A 92 16.09 -10.89 3.84
N GLY A 93 16.43 -10.75 2.55
CA GLY A 93 15.62 -11.30 1.45
C GLY A 93 14.27 -10.63 1.23
N ALA A 94 14.00 -9.48 1.85
CA ALA A 94 12.79 -8.71 1.62
C ALA A 94 12.77 -8.16 0.18
N ASP A 95 11.92 -8.74 -0.66
CA ASP A 95 11.78 -8.28 -2.03
C ASP A 95 10.96 -6.98 -2.08
N TRP A 96 11.63 -5.84 -2.22
CA TRP A 96 11.00 -4.53 -2.36
C TRP A 96 9.97 -4.50 -3.52
N ARG A 97 10.13 -5.38 -4.53
CA ARG A 97 9.25 -5.40 -5.71
C ARG A 97 7.81 -5.71 -5.37
N VAL A 98 7.54 -6.44 -4.27
CA VAL A 98 6.16 -6.73 -3.85
C VAL A 98 5.39 -5.46 -3.50
N TYR A 99 6.09 -4.38 -3.11
CA TYR A 99 5.50 -3.08 -2.80
C TYR A 99 5.54 -2.11 -3.99
N SER A 100 6.22 -2.45 -5.09
CA SER A 100 6.57 -1.53 -6.19
C SER A 100 5.39 -0.99 -7.02
N HIS A 101 4.17 -1.43 -6.71
CA HIS A 101 2.91 -0.91 -7.24
C HIS A 101 2.33 0.24 -6.42
N LEU A 102 2.81 0.45 -5.19
CA LEU A 102 2.48 1.59 -4.35
C LEU A 102 3.24 2.84 -4.82
N TYR A 103 2.72 4.03 -4.47
CA TYR A 103 3.42 5.28 -4.75
C TYR A 103 4.87 5.19 -4.21
N PRO A 104 5.89 5.49 -5.01
CA PRO A 104 7.28 5.27 -4.60
C PRO A 104 7.62 6.15 -3.40
N PRO A 105 8.34 5.63 -2.39
CA PRO A 105 8.70 6.42 -1.22
C PRO A 105 9.70 7.53 -1.58
N ALA A 106 9.78 8.53 -0.72
CA ALA A 106 10.82 9.56 -0.74
C ALA A 106 12.18 8.98 -0.33
N ASP A 107 12.17 8.00 0.59
CA ASP A 107 13.36 7.30 1.07
C ASP A 107 13.05 5.81 1.24
N LEU A 108 14.01 4.97 0.84
CA LEU A 108 13.97 3.52 1.04
C LEU A 108 15.23 3.14 1.81
N ARG A 109 15.06 2.45 2.93
CA ARG A 109 16.17 1.87 3.69
C ARG A 109 15.99 0.37 3.76
N THR A 110 17.02 -0.38 3.41
CA THR A 110 17.05 -1.82 3.71
C THR A 110 18.07 -2.07 4.81
N ALA A 111 17.88 -3.14 5.59
CA ALA A 111 18.86 -3.45 6.64
C ALA A 111 20.20 -3.99 6.09
N ALA A 112 20.27 -4.31 4.79
CA ALA A 112 21.50 -4.68 4.08
C ALA A 112 22.12 -3.44 3.40
N PRO A 113 23.34 -3.02 3.73
CA PRO A 113 23.94 -1.83 3.13
C PRO A 113 24.19 -1.97 1.63
N GLY A 114 23.77 -0.98 0.83
CA GLY A 114 24.37 -0.70 -0.49
C GLY A 114 23.44 -0.74 -1.71
N GLU A 115 22.25 -1.34 -1.63
CA GLU A 115 21.35 -1.49 -2.80
C GLU A 115 20.14 -0.53 -2.78
N ASP A 116 19.92 0.18 -1.67
CA ASP A 116 18.76 1.05 -1.42
C ASP A 116 18.50 2.06 -2.54
N PHE A 117 19.56 2.71 -3.02
CA PHE A 117 19.47 3.75 -4.03
C PHE A 117 19.02 3.20 -5.39
N GLU A 118 19.57 2.06 -5.80
CA GLU A 118 19.22 1.44 -7.09
C GLU A 118 17.78 0.92 -7.08
N HIS A 119 17.37 0.28 -5.99
CA HIS A 119 16.01 -0.18 -5.78
C HIS A 119 15.00 0.97 -5.82
N LEU A 120 15.31 2.08 -5.13
CA LEU A 120 14.45 3.25 -5.12
C LEU A 120 14.37 3.93 -6.50
N ALA A 121 15.50 4.04 -7.20
CA ALA A 121 15.54 4.58 -8.56
C ALA A 121 14.70 3.73 -9.52
N GLU A 122 14.80 2.41 -9.44
CA GLU A 122 14.03 1.48 -10.27
C GLU A 122 12.53 1.52 -9.96
N TRP A 123 12.15 1.58 -8.68
CA TRP A 123 10.76 1.74 -8.27
C TRP A 123 10.18 3.03 -8.87
N ARG A 124 10.85 4.18 -8.70
CA ARG A 124 10.42 5.47 -9.28
C ARG A 124 10.29 5.40 -10.79
N ARG A 125 11.28 4.83 -11.48
CA ARG A 125 11.32 4.73 -12.94
C ARG A 125 10.19 3.87 -13.51
N THR A 126 9.80 2.81 -12.80
CA THR A 126 8.83 1.83 -13.29
C THR A 126 7.44 1.97 -12.65
N PHE A 127 7.25 2.94 -11.75
CA PHE A 127 5.96 3.17 -11.12
C PHE A 127 4.96 3.78 -12.10
N TYR A 128 3.74 3.24 -12.06
CA TYR A 128 2.55 3.84 -12.65
C TYR A 128 1.34 3.28 -11.88
N ILE A 129 0.22 3.99 -11.92
CA ILE A 129 -1.02 3.49 -11.31
C ILE A 129 -1.51 2.23 -12.05
N ASP A 130 -2.30 1.37 -11.42
CA ASP A 130 -2.76 0.10 -12.00
C ASP A 130 -1.65 -0.96 -12.20
N LYS A 131 -0.48 -0.79 -11.56
CA LYS A 131 0.64 -1.75 -11.66
C LYS A 131 0.37 -3.07 -10.96
N CYS A 132 -0.31 -3.09 -9.81
CA CYS A 132 -0.83 -4.29 -9.18
C CYS A 132 -2.16 -3.98 -8.50
N THR A 133 -3.25 -4.42 -9.09
CA THR A 133 -4.62 -4.08 -8.68
C THR A 133 -5.54 -5.28 -8.72
N TYR A 134 -6.70 -5.16 -8.09
CA TYR A 134 -7.73 -6.17 -8.20
C TYR A 134 -9.12 -5.58 -8.40
N ARG A 135 -10.02 -6.40 -8.95
CA ARG A 135 -11.46 -6.12 -9.06
C ARG A 135 -12.26 -7.30 -8.53
N HIS A 136 -13.43 -7.00 -7.97
CA HIS A 136 -14.44 -8.02 -7.65
C HIS A 136 -15.38 -8.20 -8.83
N GLY A 137 -15.61 -9.46 -9.18
CA GLY A 137 -16.77 -9.89 -9.96
C GLY A 137 -17.69 -10.78 -9.12
N PRO A 138 -18.84 -11.18 -9.67
CA PRO A 138 -19.73 -12.12 -8.99
C PRO A 138 -19.02 -13.46 -8.75
N GLY A 139 -18.71 -13.78 -7.49
CA GLY A 139 -18.07 -15.04 -7.10
C GLY A 139 -16.57 -15.14 -7.40
N PHE A 140 -15.90 -14.05 -7.80
CA PHE A 140 -14.46 -14.07 -8.04
C PHE A 140 -13.77 -12.73 -7.77
N VAL A 141 -12.47 -12.79 -7.54
CA VAL A 141 -11.55 -11.65 -7.59
C VAL A 141 -10.58 -11.87 -8.74
N GLN A 142 -10.32 -10.82 -9.52
CA GLN A 142 -9.28 -10.85 -10.54
C GLN A 142 -8.19 -9.85 -10.21
N VAL A 143 -6.96 -10.34 -10.07
CA VAL A 143 -5.76 -9.55 -9.86
C VAL A 143 -5.06 -9.32 -11.19
N ARG A 144 -4.70 -8.07 -11.46
CA ARG A 144 -3.83 -7.65 -12.56
C ARG A 144 -2.51 -7.23 -11.94
N ASP A 145 -1.44 -7.95 -12.26
CA ASP A 145 -0.12 -7.65 -11.74
C ASP A 145 0.88 -7.45 -12.88
N ARG A 146 1.62 -6.34 -12.83
CA ARG A 146 2.67 -5.97 -13.78
C ARG A 146 3.99 -5.63 -13.08
N ARG A 147 4.17 -6.00 -11.81
CA ARG A 147 5.39 -5.72 -11.04
C ARG A 147 6.65 -6.30 -11.68
N THR A 148 6.52 -7.42 -12.40
CA THR A 148 7.61 -8.07 -13.16
C THR A 148 7.82 -7.51 -14.57
N GLY A 149 7.08 -6.46 -14.97
CA GLY A 149 7.10 -5.89 -16.32
C GLY A 149 6.24 -6.62 -17.35
N LYS A 150 5.66 -7.78 -16.99
CA LYS A 150 4.68 -8.53 -17.82
C LYS A 150 3.34 -8.59 -17.08
N LEU A 151 2.24 -8.61 -17.83
CA LEU A 151 0.92 -8.82 -17.23
C LEU A 151 0.78 -10.27 -16.76
N ASN A 152 0.68 -10.47 -15.45
CA ASN A 152 0.16 -11.65 -14.80
C ASN A 152 -1.30 -11.38 -14.41
N LEU A 153 -2.21 -12.26 -14.83
CA LEU A 153 -3.65 -12.13 -14.56
C LEU A 153 -4.11 -13.34 -13.74
N LEU A 154 -4.33 -13.13 -12.45
CA LEU A 154 -4.80 -14.19 -11.55
C LEU A 154 -6.30 -14.06 -11.36
N THR A 155 -7.03 -15.17 -11.52
CA THR A 155 -8.45 -15.24 -11.18
C THR A 155 -8.60 -16.15 -9.98
N ILE A 156 -9.20 -15.62 -8.91
CA ILE A 156 -9.45 -16.30 -7.64
C ILE A 156 -10.96 -16.46 -7.54
N ASP A 157 -11.45 -17.69 -7.67
CA ASP A 157 -12.86 -18.04 -7.61
C ASP A 157 -13.16 -19.16 -6.60
N ASP A 158 -12.13 -19.75 -5.99
CA ASP A 158 -12.27 -20.67 -4.88
C ASP A 158 -12.76 -19.93 -3.61
N PRO A 159 -13.88 -20.35 -2.99
CA PRO A 159 -14.42 -19.70 -1.80
C PRO A 159 -13.46 -19.62 -0.60
N ALA A 160 -12.59 -20.60 -0.40
CA ALA A 160 -11.60 -20.60 0.68
C ALA A 160 -10.51 -19.55 0.44
N TYR A 161 -10.05 -19.42 -0.81
CA TYR A 161 -9.10 -18.37 -1.20
C TYR A 161 -9.72 -16.98 -1.08
N LEU A 162 -10.99 -16.82 -1.46
CA LEU A 162 -11.73 -15.56 -1.29
C LEU A 162 -11.87 -15.18 0.19
N ALA A 163 -12.14 -16.15 1.07
CA ALA A 163 -12.21 -15.90 2.51
C ALA A 163 -10.87 -15.42 3.11
N VAL A 164 -9.74 -16.03 2.72
CA VAL A 164 -8.42 -15.58 3.18
C VAL A 164 -8.07 -14.19 2.61
N LEU A 165 -8.40 -13.92 1.36
CA LEU A 165 -8.24 -12.59 0.76
C LEU A 165 -9.04 -11.54 1.54
N ASP A 166 -10.31 -11.82 1.83
CA ASP A 166 -11.17 -10.90 2.58
C ASP A 166 -10.65 -10.68 4.01
N ALA A 167 -10.19 -11.74 4.69
CA ALA A 167 -9.65 -11.65 6.04
C ALA A 167 -8.35 -10.81 6.10
N THR A 168 -7.44 -11.01 5.15
CA THR A 168 -6.15 -10.31 5.11
C THR A 168 -6.22 -8.91 4.51
N ARG A 169 -7.40 -8.47 4.04
CA ARG A 169 -7.56 -7.17 3.36
C ARG A 169 -7.00 -6.02 4.17
N ASP A 170 -7.33 -5.91 5.45
CA ASP A 170 -6.89 -4.80 6.31
C ASP A 170 -5.90 -5.26 7.39
N GLY A 171 -5.31 -6.44 7.20
CA GLY A 171 -4.45 -7.11 8.17
C GLY A 171 -5.23 -8.13 9.00
N ALA A 172 -4.74 -9.37 9.02
CA ALA A 172 -5.24 -10.41 9.91
C ALA A 172 -4.08 -11.10 10.65
N PRO A 173 -4.25 -11.45 11.94
CA PRO A 173 -3.32 -12.34 12.62
C PRO A 173 -3.17 -13.65 11.86
N MET A 174 -1.95 -14.18 11.77
CA MET A 174 -1.65 -15.47 11.15
C MET A 174 -2.52 -16.61 11.71
N ALA A 175 -2.86 -16.56 13.00
CA ALA A 175 -3.72 -17.55 13.67
C ALA A 175 -5.20 -17.48 13.25
N ALA A 176 -5.62 -16.44 12.54
CA ALA A 176 -7.01 -16.22 12.12
C ALA A 176 -7.27 -16.59 10.65
N VAL A 177 -6.27 -17.10 9.93
CA VAL A 177 -6.37 -17.43 8.50
C VAL A 177 -5.87 -18.84 8.20
N ASP A 178 -6.30 -19.39 7.07
CA ASP A 178 -5.68 -20.59 6.50
C ASP A 178 -4.27 -20.23 5.99
N LEU A 179 -3.24 -20.79 6.64
CA LEU A 179 -1.84 -20.47 6.35
C LEU A 179 -1.31 -21.10 5.07
N ASP A 180 -1.92 -22.19 4.58
CA ASP A 180 -1.48 -22.79 3.32
C ASP A 180 -1.92 -21.92 2.15
N ILE A 181 -3.19 -21.47 2.17
CA ILE A 181 -3.71 -20.49 1.20
C ILE A 181 -2.93 -19.17 1.28
N ALA A 182 -2.63 -18.68 2.49
CA ALA A 182 -1.88 -17.44 2.65
C ALA A 182 -0.44 -17.54 2.12
N ARG A 183 0.18 -18.73 2.19
CA ARG A 183 1.51 -18.99 1.60
C ARG A 183 1.45 -18.97 0.08
N ASP A 184 0.40 -19.51 -0.53
CA ASP A 184 0.21 -19.42 -1.98
C ASP A 184 0.09 -17.95 -2.43
N PHE A 185 -0.69 -17.14 -1.71
CA PHE A 185 -0.74 -15.71 -1.98
C PHE A 185 0.60 -15.00 -1.77
N ALA A 186 1.37 -15.38 -0.75
CA ALA A 186 2.70 -14.82 -0.51
C ALA A 186 3.69 -15.21 -1.62
N ALA A 187 3.61 -16.42 -2.17
CA ALA A 187 4.43 -16.88 -3.29
C ALA A 187 4.17 -16.05 -4.57
N GLU A 188 2.92 -15.61 -4.77
CA GLU A 188 2.54 -14.66 -5.83
C GLU A 188 2.78 -13.18 -5.45
N GLY A 189 3.36 -12.92 -4.28
CA GLY A 189 3.59 -11.58 -3.74
C GLY A 189 2.30 -10.77 -3.50
N LEU A 190 1.17 -11.43 -3.31
CA LEU A 190 -0.14 -10.79 -3.09
C LEU A 190 -0.41 -10.54 -1.60
N VAL A 191 0.24 -11.29 -0.71
CA VAL A 191 0.18 -11.10 0.74
C VAL A 191 1.59 -10.89 1.28
N ALA A 192 1.75 -9.88 2.14
CA ALA A 192 2.96 -9.67 2.94
C ALA A 192 2.73 -10.04 4.40
N LYS A 193 3.82 -10.45 5.06
CA LYS A 193 3.88 -10.66 6.51
C LYS A 193 4.57 -9.46 7.17
N ILE A 194 3.94 -8.90 8.21
CA ILE A 194 4.46 -7.81 9.05
C ILE A 194 4.26 -8.24 10.51
N ALA A 195 5.34 -8.62 11.20
CA ALA A 195 5.26 -9.51 12.38
C ALA A 195 4.28 -10.68 12.12
N ASP A 196 3.31 -10.90 13.00
CA ASP A 196 2.35 -11.98 12.90
C ASP A 196 1.05 -11.55 12.21
N ILE A 197 1.07 -10.42 11.50
CA ILE A 197 -0.04 -9.93 10.70
C ILE A 197 0.24 -10.19 9.21
N LEU A 198 -0.77 -10.73 8.52
CA LEU A 198 -0.79 -10.91 7.08
C LEU A 198 -1.66 -9.84 6.43
N VAL A 199 -1.12 -9.17 5.41
CA VAL A 199 -1.80 -8.08 4.71
C VAL A 199 -1.83 -8.30 3.21
N TRP A 200 -3.00 -8.15 2.61
CA TRP A 200 -3.21 -8.14 1.17
C TRP A 200 -2.61 -6.86 0.55
N LEU A 201 -1.72 -7.01 -0.43
CA LEU A 201 -0.99 -5.88 -1.04
C LEU A 201 -1.70 -5.22 -2.22
N PRO A 202 -2.33 -5.96 -3.17
CA PRO A 202 -3.00 -5.34 -4.29
C PRO A 202 -4.10 -4.37 -3.82
N TYR A 203 -4.17 -3.18 -4.42
CA TYR A 203 -5.25 -2.24 -4.12
C TYR A 203 -6.39 -2.33 -5.14
N ARG A 204 -7.59 -1.95 -4.71
CA ARG A 204 -8.72 -1.79 -5.63
C ARG A 204 -8.61 -0.42 -6.29
N LEU A 205 -8.44 -0.36 -7.61
CA LEU A 205 -8.40 0.93 -8.31
C LEU A 205 -9.73 1.67 -8.15
N ARG A 206 -9.75 2.77 -7.38
CA ARG A 206 -10.95 3.56 -7.08
C ARG A 206 -11.16 4.69 -8.08
N ARG A 207 -10.08 5.18 -8.68
CA ARG A 207 -10.10 6.27 -9.67
C ARG A 207 -9.06 6.02 -10.75
N TRP A 208 -9.46 6.19 -12.01
CA TRP A 208 -8.52 6.35 -13.11
C TRP A 208 -7.95 7.78 -13.08
N PRO A 209 -6.63 7.99 -12.92
CA PRO A 209 -6.05 9.32 -12.71
C PRO A 209 -5.90 10.11 -14.01
N LEU A 210 -6.07 9.46 -15.17
CA LEU A 210 -6.18 10.13 -16.46
C LEU A 210 -7.67 10.25 -16.81
N PRO A 211 -8.13 11.33 -17.47
CA PRO A 211 -9.35 11.21 -18.25
C PRO A 211 -9.13 10.10 -19.29
N SER A 212 -10.13 9.24 -19.51
CA SER A 212 -10.11 8.35 -20.66
C SER A 212 -9.85 9.18 -21.90
N MET A 213 -8.78 8.90 -22.65
CA MET A 213 -8.68 9.41 -24.01
C MET A 213 -9.86 8.79 -24.76
N ILE A 214 -10.91 9.59 -24.97
CA ILE A 214 -11.90 9.30 -25.99
C ILE A 214 -11.11 9.43 -27.29
N VAL A 215 -10.83 8.29 -27.93
CA VAL A 215 -10.36 8.23 -29.31
C VAL A 215 -11.58 8.24 -30.21
#